data_AF-I2A9D8-F1
#
_entry.id   AF-I2A9D8-F1
#
_cell.length_a   1.000
_cell.length_b   1.000
_cell.length_c   1.000
_cell.angle_alpha   90.00
_cell.angle_beta   90.00
_cell.angle_gamma   90.00
#
_symmetry.space_group_name_H-M   'P 1'
#
loop_
_entity.id
_entity.type
_entity.pdbx_description
1 polymer ?
#
loop_
_entity_poly.entity_id
_entity_poly.type
_entity_poly.pdbx_seq_one_letter_code
_entity_poly.pdbx_strand_id
1 'polypeptide(L)'
;MNIETVETQGATDIDDLRLEIDRLDAEILAAVKRRTEVSQAIGKARMASGGTRLVHSREMKVIERYSELGPDGKDLAILLLRLGRGRLGH
;
A
#
# COMPACT_ATOMS: atom_id res chain seq x y z
N MET A 1 5.85 53.90 3.16
CA MET A 1 7.04 53.15 2.74
C MET A 1 6.97 51.78 3.40
N ASN A 2 6.78 50.78 2.54
CA ASN A 2 7.09 49.36 2.62
C ASN A 2 6.99 48.67 4.00
N ILE A 3 5.87 47.98 4.20
CA ILE A 3 5.84 46.79 5.05
C ILE A 3 6.65 45.75 4.29
N GLU A 4 7.88 45.50 4.74
CA GLU A 4 8.70 44.39 4.27
C GLU A 4 7.91 43.12 4.53
N THR A 5 7.34 42.56 3.46
CA THR A 5 6.96 41.17 3.37
C THR A 5 8.21 40.38 3.69
N VAL A 6 8.30 39.87 4.92
CA VAL A 6 9.27 38.87 5.31
C VAL A 6 8.99 37.67 4.43
N GLU A 7 9.70 37.56 3.32
CA GLU A 7 9.74 36.36 2.50
C GLU A 7 10.37 35.27 3.37
N THR A 8 9.52 34.42 3.94
CA THR A 8 9.94 33.17 4.54
C THR A 8 10.35 32.22 3.41
N GLN A 9 11.55 32.44 2.87
CA GLN A 9 12.27 31.41 2.13
C GLN A 9 12.58 30.25 3.07
N GLY A 10 11.82 29.16 2.95
CA GLY A 10 12.19 27.86 3.53
C GLY A 10 11.09 27.08 4.24
N ALA A 11 9.89 27.62 4.43
CA ALA A 11 8.76 26.83 4.93
C ALA A 11 7.96 26.32 3.73
N THR A 12 8.07 25.04 3.40
CA THR A 12 7.04 24.40 2.58
C THR A 12 5.71 24.66 3.28
N ASP A 13 4.76 25.29 2.58
CA ASP A 13 3.45 25.58 3.16
C ASP A 13 2.81 24.25 3.60
N ILE A 14 2.14 24.25 4.75
CA ILE A 14 1.41 23.09 5.25
C ILE A 14 0.40 22.63 4.19
N ASP A 15 -0.16 23.57 3.43
CA ASP A 15 -1.11 23.25 2.36
C ASP A 15 -0.42 22.57 1.16
N ASP A 16 0.80 22.97 0.80
CA ASP A 16 1.59 22.26 -0.23
C ASP A 16 1.93 20.83 0.20
N LEU A 17 2.30 20.62 1.47
CA LEU A 17 2.57 19.28 2.02
C LEU A 17 1.32 18.39 2.00
N ARG A 18 0.14 18.97 2.27
CA ARG A 18 -1.12 18.23 2.20
C ARG A 18 -1.47 17.82 0.77
N LEU A 19 -1.24 18.70 -0.21
CA LEU A 19 -1.42 18.36 -1.62
C LEU A 19 -0.47 17.25 -2.05
N GLU A 20 0.76 17.21 -1.52
CA GLU A 20 1.67 16.10 -1.75
C GLU A 20 1.15 14.79 -1.16
N ILE A 21 0.62 14.80 0.07
CA ILE A 21 -0.01 13.62 0.68
C ILE A 21 -1.21 13.14 -0.14
N ASP A 22 -2.10 14.04 -0.58
CA ASP A 22 -3.26 13.68 -1.39
C ASP A 22 -2.85 12.98 -2.70
N ARG A 23 -1.78 13.48 -3.34
CA ARG A 23 -1.19 12.85 -4.53
C ARG A 23 -0.64 11.46 -4.21
N LEU A 24 0.15 11.33 -3.13
CA LEU A 24 0.71 10.05 -2.71
C LEU A 24 -0.38 9.03 -2.35
N ASP A 25 -1.45 9.47 -1.69
CA ASP A 25 -2.59 8.62 -1.34
C ASP A 25 -3.35 8.14 -2.59
N ALA A 26 -3.49 9.00 -3.61
CA ALA A 26 -4.04 8.58 -4.89
C ALA A 26 -3.19 7.51 -5.58
N GLU A 27 -1.86 7.65 -5.54
CA GLU A 27 -0.91 6.67 -6.08
C GLU A 27 -0.96 5.35 -5.29
N ILE A 28 -0.97 5.40 -3.96
CA ILE A 28 -1.10 4.24 -3.08
C ILE A 28 -2.42 3.51 -3.38
N LEU A 29 -3.53 4.24 -3.47
CA LEU A 29 -4.85 3.66 -3.73
C LEU A 29 -4.88 2.95 -5.10
N ALA A 30 -4.35 3.58 -6.14
CA ALA A 30 -4.25 2.98 -7.47
C ALA A 30 -3.39 1.70 -7.44
N ALA A 31 -2.23 1.74 -6.78
CA ALA A 31 -1.35 0.60 -6.62
C ALA A 31 -2.01 -0.55 -5.86
N VAL A 32 -2.75 -0.26 -4.78
CA VAL A 32 -3.46 -1.26 -3.98
C VAL A 32 -4.58 -1.93 -4.77
N LYS A 33 -5.37 -1.16 -5.54
CA LYS A 33 -6.40 -1.71 -6.44
C LYS A 33 -5.78 -2.68 -7.44
N ARG A 34 -4.72 -2.24 -8.14
CA ARG A 34 -4.04 -3.09 -9.13
C ARG A 34 -3.41 -4.33 -8.51
N ARG A 35 -2.75 -4.20 -7.35
CA ARG A 35 -2.16 -5.32 -6.60
C ARG A 35 -3.24 -6.34 -6.22
N THR A 36 -4.42 -5.87 -5.85
CA THR A 36 -5.56 -6.71 -5.49
C THR A 36 -6.04 -7.54 -6.68
N GLU A 37 -6.25 -6.92 -7.83
CA GLU A 37 -6.63 -7.61 -9.09
C GLU A 37 -5.61 -8.69 -9.47
N VAL A 38 -4.32 -8.37 -9.43
CA VAL A 38 -3.24 -9.31 -9.77
C VAL A 38 -3.22 -10.47 -8.78
N SER A 39 -3.38 -10.22 -7.49
CA SER A 39 -3.44 -11.27 -6.47
C SER A 39 -4.62 -12.21 -6.68
N GLN A 40 -5.80 -11.67 -7.05
CA GLN A 40 -6.97 -12.48 -7.36
C GLN A 40 -6.77 -13.33 -8.61
N ALA A 41 -6.17 -12.75 -9.67
CA ALA A 41 -5.84 -13.48 -10.90
C ALA A 41 -4.88 -14.64 -10.64
N ILE A 42 -3.84 -14.44 -9.81
CA ILE A 42 -2.93 -15.51 -9.36
C ILE A 42 -3.71 -16.60 -8.63
N GLY A 43 -4.60 -16.22 -7.69
CA GLY A 43 -5.44 -17.17 -6.96
C GLY A 43 -6.30 -18.03 -7.88
N LYS A 44 -6.97 -17.40 -8.87
CA LYS A 44 -7.78 -18.09 -9.89
C LYS A 44 -6.94 -19.05 -10.73
N ALA A 45 -5.78 -18.61 -11.22
CA ALA A 45 -4.88 -19.44 -12.01
C ALA A 45 -4.40 -20.67 -11.23
N ARG A 46 -4.01 -20.50 -9.96
CA ARG A 46 -3.57 -21.62 -9.11
C ARG A 46 -4.68 -22.64 -8.87
N MET A 47 -5.90 -22.17 -8.60
CA MET A 47 -7.06 -23.05 -8.44
C MET A 47 -7.37 -23.81 -9.73
N ALA A 48 -7.29 -23.15 -10.89
CA ALA A 48 -7.50 -23.79 -12.19
C ALA A 48 -6.47 -24.89 -12.49
N SER A 49 -5.24 -24.77 -11.98
CA SER A 49 -4.20 -25.79 -12.09
C SER A 49 -4.24 -26.86 -10.98
N GLY A 50 -5.32 -26.95 -10.18
CA GLY A 50 -5.46 -27.91 -9.08
C GLY A 50 -4.61 -27.59 -7.84
N GLY A 51 -3.97 -26.42 -7.81
CA GLY A 51 -3.22 -25.94 -6.66
C GLY A 51 -4.12 -25.32 -5.59
N THR A 52 -3.55 -25.10 -4.41
CA THR A 52 -4.24 -24.36 -3.34
C THR A 52 -4.53 -22.92 -3.77
N ARG A 53 -5.46 -22.23 -3.10
CA ARG A 53 -5.63 -20.78 -3.28
C ARG A 53 -4.47 -20.00 -2.65
N LEU A 54 -3.91 -20.51 -1.55
CA LEU A 54 -2.96 -19.81 -0.67
C LEU A 54 -1.61 -20.51 -0.62
N VAL A 55 -0.51 -19.74 -0.53
CA VAL A 55 0.84 -20.28 -0.29
C VAL A 55 1.45 -19.55 0.89
N HIS A 56 1.51 -20.23 2.03
CA HIS A 56 2.00 -19.64 3.28
C HIS A 56 3.42 -19.05 3.13
N SER A 57 4.35 -19.78 2.51
CA SER A 57 5.72 -19.28 2.29
C SER A 57 5.79 -18.03 1.42
N ARG A 58 4.86 -17.86 0.46
CA ARG A 58 4.77 -16.64 -0.36
C ARG A 58 4.23 -15.47 0.45
N GLU A 59 3.29 -15.72 1.34
CA GLU A 59 2.69 -14.69 2.19
C GLU A 59 3.69 -14.18 3.23
N MET A 60 4.49 -15.08 3.82
CA MET A 60 5.57 -14.69 4.71
C MET A 60 6.59 -13.78 4.02
N LYS A 61 6.92 -14.04 2.74
CA LYS A 61 7.77 -13.12 1.95
C LYS A 61 7.16 -11.74 1.73
N VAL A 62 5.84 -11.63 1.69
CA VAL A 62 5.16 -10.32 1.60
C VAL A 62 5.24 -9.61 2.94
N ILE A 63 4.94 -10.30 4.04
CA ILE A 63 5.01 -9.73 5.40
C ILE A 63 6.44 -9.24 5.69
N GLU A 64 7.45 -10.04 5.35
CA GLU A 64 8.85 -9.68 5.53
C GLU A 64 9.22 -8.41 4.74
N ARG A 65 8.77 -8.30 3.48
CA ARG A 65 9.05 -7.11 2.66
C ARG A 65 8.52 -5.82 3.30
N TYR A 66 7.32 -5.85 3.86
CA TYR A 66 6.76 -4.65 4.48
C TYR A 66 7.31 -4.39 5.88
N SER A 67 8.07 -5.31 6.48
CA SER A 67 8.70 -5.08 7.79
C SER A 67 9.72 -3.94 7.78
N GLU A 68 10.17 -3.50 6.60
CA GLU A 68 10.95 -2.27 6.41
C GLU A 68 10.24 -1.01 6.96
N LEU A 69 8.90 -1.04 7.06
CA LEU A 69 8.09 0.03 7.66
C LEU A 69 7.90 -0.14 9.18
N GLY A 70 8.62 -1.07 9.82
CA GLY A 70 8.47 -1.37 11.25
C GLY A 70 7.25 -2.23 11.57
N PRO A 71 6.72 -2.15 12.82
CA PRO A 71 5.60 -2.98 13.27
C PRO A 71 4.36 -2.86 12.38
N ASP A 72 3.96 -1.64 12.01
CA ASP A 72 2.76 -1.34 11.22
C ASP A 72 2.86 -1.86 9.79
N GLY A 73 4.09 -2.03 9.28
CA GLY A 73 4.34 -2.64 7.98
C GLY A 73 3.80 -4.06 7.86
N LYS A 74 3.91 -4.86 8.94
CA LYS A 74 3.36 -6.21 8.97
C LYS A 74 1.83 -6.19 8.86
N ASP A 75 1.18 -5.25 9.55
CA ASP A 75 -0.27 -5.08 9.50
C ASP A 75 -0.74 -4.61 8.12
N LEU A 76 -0.02 -3.68 7.49
CA LEU A 76 -0.27 -3.28 6.11
C LEU A 76 -0.16 -4.47 5.15
N ALA A 77 0.88 -5.30 5.26
CA ALA A 77 0.99 -6.51 4.45
C ALA A 77 -0.20 -7.47 4.66
N ILE A 78 -0.65 -7.65 5.90
CA ILE A 78 -1.82 -8.49 6.21
C ILE A 78 -3.09 -7.94 5.58
N LEU A 79 -3.33 -6.62 5.62
CA LEU A 79 -4.45 -5.96 4.96
C LEU A 79 -4.42 -6.20 3.43
N LEU A 80 -3.26 -5.98 2.80
CA LEU A 80 -3.08 -6.18 1.37
C LEU A 80 -3.24 -7.65 0.94
N LEU A 81 -2.82 -8.59 1.78
CA LEU A 81 -3.08 -10.01 1.56
C LEU A 81 -4.59 -10.29 1.64
N ARG A 82 -5.29 -9.80 2.67
CA ARG A 82 -6.75 -10.00 2.81
C ARG A 82 -7.54 -9.45 1.62
N LEU A 83 -7.18 -8.28 1.09
CA LEU A 83 -7.82 -7.71 -0.10
C LEU A 83 -7.69 -8.62 -1.33
N GLY A 84 -6.51 -9.21 -1.55
CA GLY A 84 -6.20 -10.01 -2.74
C GLY A 84 -6.74 -11.44 -2.72
N ARG A 85 -6.78 -12.10 -1.57
CA ARG A 85 -7.12 -13.53 -1.46
C ARG A 85 -8.34 -13.84 -0.59
N GLY A 86 -8.92 -12.83 0.07
CA GLY A 86 -9.95 -13.01 1.09
C GLY A 86 -9.37 -13.31 2.48
N ARG A 87 -10.26 -13.49 3.46
CA ARG A 87 -9.89 -13.85 4.83
C ARG A 87 -9.49 -15.33 4.89
N LEU A 88 -8.53 -15.66 5.76
CA LEU A 88 -8.24 -17.05 6.11
C LEU A 88 -9.47 -17.67 6.77
N GLY A 89 -9.93 -18.82 6.29
CA GLY A 89 -11.02 -19.58 6.91
C GLY A 89 -12.45 -19.17 6.52
N HIS A 90 -12.63 -18.34 5.50
CA HIS A 90 -13.92 -18.02 4.89
C HIS A 90 -13.93 -18.33 3.39
#